data_AF-A0A7V3L4F2-F1
#
_entry.id   AF-A0A7V3L4F2-F1
#
_cell.length_a   1.000
_cell.length_b   1.000
_cell.length_c   1.000
_cell.angle_alpha   90.00
_cell.angle_beta   90.00
_cell.angle_gamma   90.00
#
_symmetry.space_group_name_H-M   'P 1'
#
loop_
_entity.id
_entity.type
_entity.pdbx_description
1 polymer ?
#
loop_
_entity_poly.entity_id
_entity_poly.type
_entity_poly.pdbx_seq_one_letter_code
_entity_poly.pdbx_strand_id
1 'polypeptide(L)'
;MLSPNQYNGSAMLISIIGRGHGGTRAISQTLVESGVFMGAQLNASYDLVPAEDMYEACRIMAKYVGYRGGLNWDFSKLHTMPIDPEFIRRVESYLASVISSDAPHKGWKLPETTLVYPWIVRMFPDAYFIHWVRDPRDSILGRHLTDDLADFGVPYDRPEDERLRRAISWKYQREIVKATPEPKHWILVRFEDFVLKQEETLTRLEEFLGIPLARIPVNPEAVGRWRHDDGVHDFEFLHEDMRELGYLT
;
A
#
# COMPACT_ATOMS: atom_id res chain seq x y z
N MET A 1 15.42 -11.36 -23.23
CA MET A 1 14.33 -10.38 -23.07
C MET A 1 13.03 -11.14 -23.22
N LEU A 2 12.38 -11.45 -22.11
CA LEU A 2 11.00 -11.95 -22.14
C LEU A 2 10.11 -10.72 -22.32
N SER A 3 9.22 -10.79 -23.32
CA SER A 3 8.18 -9.78 -23.54
C SER A 3 7.26 -9.75 -22.31
N PRO A 4 6.88 -8.57 -21.78
CA PRO A 4 5.95 -8.48 -20.63
C PRO A 4 4.54 -9.03 -20.88
N ASN A 5 4.25 -9.54 -22.09
CA ASN A 5 2.92 -9.97 -22.53
C ASN A 5 2.70 -11.49 -22.56
N GLN A 6 3.39 -12.25 -21.70
CA GLN A 6 3.06 -13.66 -21.45
C GLN A 6 2.57 -13.89 -20.02
N TYR A 7 1.69 -13.02 -19.52
CA TYR A 7 0.84 -13.40 -18.38
C TYR A 7 -0.23 -14.37 -18.89
N ASN A 8 -0.09 -15.63 -18.51
CA ASN A 8 -1.05 -16.69 -18.77
C ASN A 8 -2.42 -16.24 -18.24
N GLY A 9 -3.43 -16.14 -19.13
CA GLY A 9 -4.75 -15.54 -18.84
C GLY A 9 -5.66 -16.32 -17.87
N SER A 10 -5.12 -16.92 -16.82
CA SER A 10 -5.86 -17.71 -15.83
C SER A 10 -5.51 -17.41 -14.36
N ALA A 11 -4.42 -16.70 -14.05
CA ALA A 11 -4.03 -16.41 -12.68
C ALA A 11 -4.41 -14.98 -12.26
N MET A 12 -5.21 -14.84 -11.20
CA MET A 12 -5.51 -13.55 -10.57
C MET A 12 -4.29 -13.07 -9.77
N LEU A 13 -3.79 -11.89 -10.11
CA LEU A 13 -2.71 -11.23 -9.38
C LEU A 13 -3.27 -10.12 -8.48
N ILE A 14 -3.02 -10.21 -7.17
CA ILE A 14 -3.52 -9.27 -6.16
C ILE A 14 -2.36 -8.47 -5.56
N SER A 15 -2.53 -7.17 -5.43
CA SER A 15 -1.59 -6.30 -4.71
C SER A 15 -2.30 -5.59 -3.56
N ILE A 16 -1.76 -5.72 -2.36
CA ILE A 16 -2.20 -4.92 -1.22
C ILE A 16 -1.25 -3.73 -1.09
N ILE A 17 -1.82 -2.53 -1.22
CA ILE A 17 -1.13 -1.28 -0.95
C ILE A 17 -1.78 -0.59 0.26
N GLY A 18 -1.04 0.32 0.87
CA GLY A 18 -1.41 1.02 2.08
C GLY A 18 -0.18 1.31 2.92
N ARG A 19 -0.27 2.35 3.74
CA ARG A 19 0.82 2.76 4.61
C ARG A 19 1.13 1.68 5.67
N GLY A 20 2.40 1.56 6.04
CA GLY A 20 2.78 0.84 7.25
C GLY A 20 2.05 1.35 8.48
N HIS A 21 1.78 0.48 9.45
CA HIS A 21 0.84 0.71 10.57
C HIS A 21 -0.63 0.93 10.20
N GLY A 22 -0.99 0.84 8.91
CA GLY A 22 -2.37 0.88 8.44
C GLY A 22 -3.20 -0.38 8.75
N GLY A 23 -2.60 -1.44 9.30
CA GLY A 23 -3.31 -2.70 9.58
C GLY A 23 -3.40 -3.66 8.38
N THR A 24 -2.59 -3.45 7.34
CA THR A 24 -2.52 -4.26 6.11
C THR A 24 -2.21 -5.74 6.35
N ARG A 25 -1.69 -6.11 7.54
CA ARG A 25 -1.56 -7.52 7.96
C ARG A 25 -2.89 -8.26 7.92
N ALA A 26 -3.98 -7.62 8.33
CA ALA A 26 -5.30 -8.24 8.42
C ALA A 26 -5.77 -8.79 7.07
N ILE A 27 -5.66 -7.98 6.01
CA ILE A 27 -6.02 -8.44 4.66
C ILE A 27 -5.02 -9.44 4.08
N SER A 28 -3.71 -9.28 4.31
CA SER A 28 -2.73 -10.26 3.83
C SER A 28 -2.93 -11.63 4.48
N GLN A 29 -3.17 -11.68 5.79
CA GLN A 29 -3.51 -12.91 6.50
C GLN A 29 -4.83 -13.52 5.98
N THR A 30 -5.85 -12.70 5.77
CA THR A 30 -7.13 -13.14 5.20
C THR A 30 -6.91 -13.82 3.84
N LEU A 31 -6.14 -13.22 2.93
CA LEU A 31 -5.85 -13.80 1.62
C LEU A 31 -5.09 -15.13 1.74
N VAL A 32 -4.07 -15.21 2.61
CA VAL A 32 -3.32 -16.46 2.85
C VAL A 32 -4.25 -17.56 3.36
N GLU A 33 -5.09 -17.27 4.36
CA GLU A 33 -6.05 -18.24 4.90
C GLU A 33 -7.16 -18.61 3.90
N SER A 34 -7.37 -17.79 2.87
CA SER A 34 -8.29 -18.05 1.75
C SER A 34 -7.66 -18.87 0.62
N GLY A 35 -6.40 -19.29 0.77
CA GLY A 35 -5.67 -20.06 -0.24
C GLY A 35 -5.02 -19.24 -1.35
N VAL A 36 -4.88 -17.92 -1.19
CA VAL A 36 -4.12 -17.08 -2.11
C VAL A 36 -2.62 -17.23 -1.83
N PHE A 37 -1.84 -17.50 -2.87
CA PHE A 37 -0.39 -17.57 -2.75
C PHE A 37 0.23 -16.16 -2.69
N MET A 38 0.60 -15.70 -1.48
CA MET A 38 1.11 -14.35 -1.24
C MET A 38 2.65 -14.21 -1.38
N GLY A 39 3.30 -15.22 -1.97
CA GLY A 39 4.75 -15.31 -2.15
C GLY A 39 5.40 -16.42 -1.31
N ALA A 40 6.64 -16.78 -1.64
CA ALA A 40 7.29 -17.98 -1.08
C ALA A 40 7.71 -17.84 0.40
N GLN A 41 7.98 -16.62 0.86
CA GLN A 41 8.40 -16.35 2.22
C GLN A 41 7.71 -15.10 2.75
N LEU A 42 7.03 -15.26 3.89
CA LEU A 42 6.32 -14.18 4.58
C LEU A 42 6.92 -13.94 5.97
N ASN A 43 7.01 -12.68 6.38
CA ASN A 43 7.35 -12.32 7.76
C ASN A 43 6.10 -12.38 8.69
N ALA A 44 6.26 -12.06 9.98
CA ALA A 44 5.15 -12.06 10.95
C ALA A 44 4.05 -11.01 10.68
N SER A 45 4.34 -10.02 9.83
CA SER A 45 3.40 -9.00 9.34
C SER A 45 2.74 -9.38 8.01
N TYR A 46 2.97 -10.62 7.56
CA TYR A 46 2.51 -11.16 6.27
C TYR A 46 2.98 -10.30 5.08
N ASP A 47 4.17 -9.71 5.20
CA ASP A 47 4.88 -9.09 4.08
C ASP A 47 5.67 -10.15 3.32
N LEU A 48 5.71 -10.04 1.99
CA LEU A 48 6.65 -10.78 1.17
C LEU A 48 8.08 -10.27 1.45
N VAL A 49 8.98 -11.21 1.73
CA VAL A 49 10.40 -10.94 2.04
C VAL A 49 11.29 -11.93 1.29
N PRO A 50 12.59 -11.62 1.05
CA PRO A 50 13.32 -10.37 1.32
C PRO A 50 12.74 -9.15 0.59
N ALA A 51 12.78 -7.97 1.21
CA ALA A 51 12.12 -6.74 0.72
C ALA A 51 13.10 -5.71 0.12
N GLU A 52 14.40 -5.98 0.19
CA GLU A 52 15.50 -5.09 -0.15
C GLU A 52 15.40 -4.56 -1.58
N ASP A 53 15.07 -5.43 -2.55
CA ASP A 53 14.91 -5.01 -3.94
C ASP A 53 13.72 -4.05 -4.11
N MET A 54 12.62 -4.23 -3.38
CA MET A 54 11.51 -3.28 -3.40
C MET A 54 11.91 -1.95 -2.74
N TYR A 55 12.76 -1.95 -1.71
CA TYR A 55 13.30 -0.72 -1.13
C TYR A 55 14.19 0.03 -2.12
N GLU A 56 15.04 -0.67 -2.88
CA GLU A 56 15.82 -0.04 -3.94
C GLU A 56 14.92 0.49 -5.07
N ALA A 57 13.88 -0.26 -5.45
CA ALA A 57 12.89 0.20 -6.42
C ALA A 57 12.23 1.53 -5.98
N CYS A 58 11.91 1.68 -4.69
CA CYS A 58 11.44 2.93 -4.11
C CYS A 58 12.43 4.08 -4.33
N ARG A 59 13.71 3.87 -4.01
CA ARG A 59 14.76 4.89 -4.20
C ARG A 59 14.99 5.24 -5.67
N ILE A 60 14.78 4.30 -6.59
CA ILE A 60 14.91 4.56 -8.02
C ILE A 60 13.77 5.46 -8.51
N MET A 61 12.51 5.09 -8.21
CA MET A 61 11.36 5.89 -8.67
C MET A 61 11.35 7.28 -8.02
N ALA A 62 11.75 7.39 -6.75
CA ALA A 62 11.76 8.64 -6.00
C ALA A 62 12.61 9.75 -6.65
N LYS A 63 13.64 9.40 -7.43
CA LYS A 63 14.45 10.35 -8.22
C LYS A 63 13.63 11.18 -9.22
N TYR A 64 12.45 10.68 -9.60
CA TYR A 64 11.57 11.30 -10.58
C TYR A 64 10.38 12.03 -9.95
N VAL A 65 10.27 12.01 -8.62
CA VAL A 65 9.27 12.77 -7.87
C VAL A 65 9.74 14.22 -7.74
N GLY A 66 8.98 15.16 -8.29
CA GLY A 66 9.27 16.59 -8.12
C GLY A 66 8.74 17.09 -6.78
N TYR A 67 9.57 17.71 -5.93
CA TYR A 67 9.08 18.40 -4.72
C TYR A 67 8.97 19.90 -4.98
N ARG A 68 7.80 20.48 -4.69
CA ARG A 68 7.53 21.92 -4.88
C ARG A 68 7.50 22.70 -3.56
N GLY A 69 7.78 22.05 -2.42
CA GLY A 69 7.67 22.66 -1.10
C GLY A 69 6.26 22.54 -0.52
N GLY A 70 6.13 22.72 0.80
CA GLY A 70 4.83 22.85 1.46
C GLY A 70 3.89 21.66 1.29
N LEU A 71 4.43 20.43 1.41
CA LEU A 71 3.68 19.17 1.22
C LEU A 71 3.10 18.99 -0.19
N ASN A 72 3.73 19.58 -1.20
CA ASN A 72 3.33 19.45 -2.60
C ASN A 72 4.37 18.69 -3.42
N TRP A 73 3.93 17.58 -4.03
CA TRP A 73 4.73 16.77 -4.93
C TRP A 73 4.11 16.71 -6.33
N ASP A 74 4.96 16.65 -7.34
CA ASP A 74 4.59 16.47 -8.74
C ASP A 74 4.90 15.04 -9.18
N PHE A 75 3.84 14.27 -9.42
CA PHE A 75 3.89 12.89 -9.89
C PHE A 75 3.67 12.75 -11.40
N SER A 76 3.37 13.85 -12.11
CA SER A 76 2.89 13.82 -13.49
C SER A 76 3.79 13.04 -14.46
N LYS A 77 5.12 13.17 -14.30
CA LYS A 77 6.10 12.44 -15.11
C LYS A 77 6.00 10.94 -14.94
N LEU A 78 5.70 10.45 -13.73
CA LEU A 78 5.68 9.01 -13.41
C LEU A 78 4.65 8.24 -14.25
N HIS A 79 3.59 8.91 -14.70
CA HIS A 79 2.51 8.26 -15.47
C HIS A 79 2.82 8.14 -16.97
N THR A 80 3.75 8.92 -17.51
CA THR A 80 3.99 9.02 -18.96
C THR A 80 5.40 8.66 -19.38
N MET A 81 6.39 8.90 -18.52
CA MET A 81 7.79 8.61 -18.84
C MET A 81 8.05 7.10 -18.96
N PRO A 82 9.07 6.66 -19.71
CA PRO A 82 9.54 5.28 -19.65
C PRO A 82 9.90 4.89 -18.21
N ILE A 83 9.51 3.69 -17.78
CA ILE A 83 9.91 3.14 -16.48
C ILE A 83 11.40 2.82 -16.53
N ASP A 84 12.14 3.16 -15.48
CA ASP A 84 13.57 2.87 -15.39
C ASP A 84 13.80 1.34 -15.47
N PRO A 85 14.67 0.85 -16.38
CA PRO A 85 14.94 -0.58 -16.48
C PRO A 85 15.50 -1.22 -15.20
N GLU A 86 16.23 -0.48 -14.37
CA GLU A 86 16.67 -0.98 -13.06
C GLU A 86 15.49 -1.15 -12.12
N PHE A 87 14.50 -0.24 -12.12
CA PHE A 87 13.28 -0.41 -11.35
C PHE A 87 12.57 -1.71 -11.72
N ILE A 88 12.40 -1.96 -13.03
CA ILE A 88 11.75 -3.18 -13.53
C ILE A 88 12.50 -4.42 -12.99
N ARG A 89 13.83 -4.47 -13.13
CA ARG A 89 14.64 -5.59 -12.63
C ARG A 89 14.45 -5.83 -11.14
N ARG A 90 14.41 -4.76 -10.34
CA ARG A 90 14.23 -4.85 -8.87
C ARG A 90 12.85 -5.40 -8.50
N VAL A 91 11.80 -4.88 -9.14
CA VAL A 91 10.44 -5.36 -8.90
C VAL A 91 10.28 -6.82 -9.35
N GLU A 92 10.81 -7.20 -10.52
CA GLU A 92 10.78 -8.58 -11.00
C GLU A 92 11.55 -9.54 -10.07
N SER A 93 12.71 -9.11 -9.56
CA SER A 93 13.50 -9.89 -8.59
C SER A 93 12.74 -10.09 -7.28
N TYR A 94 12.19 -9.02 -6.72
CA TYR A 94 11.38 -9.06 -5.50
C TYR A 94 10.13 -9.96 -5.66
N LEU A 95 9.42 -9.84 -6.79
CA LEU A 95 8.20 -10.59 -7.07
C LEU A 95 8.45 -11.95 -7.72
N ALA A 96 9.70 -12.40 -7.85
CA ALA A 96 10.04 -13.59 -8.63
C ALA A 96 9.20 -14.82 -8.23
N SER A 97 9.06 -15.06 -6.92
CA SER A 97 8.26 -16.19 -6.41
C SER A 97 6.76 -16.09 -6.74
N VAL A 98 6.20 -14.88 -6.77
CA VAL A 98 4.80 -14.62 -7.12
C VAL A 98 4.61 -14.78 -8.62
N ILE A 99 5.49 -14.16 -9.42
CA ILE A 99 5.40 -14.20 -10.89
C ILE A 99 5.53 -15.64 -11.38
N SER A 100 6.49 -16.42 -10.85
CA SER A 100 6.73 -17.81 -11.28
C SER A 100 5.73 -18.84 -10.75
N SER A 101 4.83 -18.47 -9.85
CA SER A 101 3.85 -19.40 -9.27
C SER A 101 2.70 -19.70 -10.23
N ASP A 102 2.34 -20.97 -10.34
CA ASP A 102 1.16 -21.45 -11.09
C ASP A 102 -0.13 -21.42 -10.26
N ALA A 103 -0.09 -20.85 -9.05
CA ALA A 103 -1.28 -20.72 -8.22
C ALA A 103 -2.36 -19.88 -8.94
N PRO A 104 -3.64 -20.31 -8.92
CA PRO A 104 -4.72 -19.61 -9.61
C PRO A 104 -5.01 -18.22 -9.02
N HIS A 105 -4.77 -18.05 -7.73
CA HIS A 105 -4.82 -16.76 -7.05
C HIS A 105 -3.48 -16.53 -6.35
N LYS A 106 -2.84 -15.41 -6.67
CA LYS A 106 -1.53 -15.06 -6.13
C LYS A 106 -1.43 -13.56 -5.93
N GLY A 107 -0.49 -13.14 -5.11
CA GLY A 107 -0.33 -11.74 -4.82
C GLY A 107 0.87 -11.43 -3.98
N TRP A 108 0.99 -10.18 -3.59
CA TRP A 108 1.99 -9.73 -2.63
C TRP A 108 1.43 -8.61 -1.77
N LYS A 109 2.08 -8.44 -0.63
CA LYS A 109 1.88 -7.31 0.26
C LYS A 109 3.23 -6.84 0.76
N LEU A 110 3.44 -5.53 0.66
CA LEU A 110 4.49 -4.80 1.35
C LEU A 110 4.09 -3.32 1.36
N PRO A 111 4.03 -2.64 2.52
CA PRO A 111 3.59 -1.24 2.60
C PRO A 111 4.32 -0.29 1.65
N GLU A 112 5.63 -0.49 1.47
CA GLU A 112 6.51 0.29 0.61
C GLU A 112 6.09 0.23 -0.87
N THR A 113 5.33 -0.80 -1.30
CA THR A 113 4.75 -0.85 -2.66
C THR A 113 3.95 0.42 -2.97
N THR A 114 3.32 1.03 -1.96
CA THR A 114 2.57 2.29 -2.09
C THR A 114 3.45 3.44 -2.56
N LEU A 115 4.72 3.48 -2.15
CA LEU A 115 5.68 4.54 -2.52
C LEU A 115 6.03 4.48 -4.01
N VAL A 116 5.78 3.36 -4.68
CA VAL A 116 6.08 3.14 -6.09
C VAL A 116 4.86 2.78 -6.93
N TYR A 117 3.68 3.03 -6.35
CA TYR A 117 2.39 2.66 -6.92
C TYR A 117 2.19 3.08 -8.39
N PRO A 118 2.57 4.30 -8.84
CA PRO A 118 2.41 4.70 -10.24
C PRO A 118 3.05 3.76 -11.25
N TRP A 119 4.23 3.22 -10.94
CA TRP A 119 4.95 2.31 -11.83
C TRP A 119 4.51 0.86 -11.66
N ILE A 120 4.08 0.47 -10.46
CA ILE A 120 3.48 -0.85 -10.22
C ILE A 120 2.20 -1.03 -11.05
N VAL A 121 1.28 -0.06 -11.06
CA VAL A 121 0.07 -0.11 -11.89
C VAL A 121 0.40 -0.29 -13.37
N ARG A 122 1.45 0.39 -13.84
CA ARG A 122 1.88 0.31 -15.24
C ARG A 122 2.54 -1.03 -15.59
N MET A 123 3.24 -1.66 -14.65
CA MET A 123 3.82 -2.99 -14.82
C MET A 123 2.78 -4.11 -14.76
N PHE A 124 1.73 -3.92 -13.95
CA PHE A 124 0.70 -4.93 -13.70
C PHE A 124 -0.72 -4.35 -13.92
N PRO A 125 -1.08 -3.97 -15.15
CA PRO A 125 -2.32 -3.24 -15.43
C PRO A 125 -3.61 -4.04 -15.18
N ASP A 126 -3.52 -5.38 -15.16
CA ASP A 126 -4.64 -6.28 -14.89
C ASP A 126 -4.65 -6.81 -13.44
N ALA A 127 -3.75 -6.34 -12.56
CA ALA A 127 -3.76 -6.74 -11.16
C ALA A 127 -4.95 -6.14 -10.40
N TYR A 128 -5.42 -6.87 -9.39
CA TYR A 128 -6.44 -6.46 -8.45
C TYR A 128 -5.79 -5.74 -7.27
N PHE A 129 -6.02 -4.43 -7.20
CA PHE A 129 -5.42 -3.58 -6.18
C PHE A 129 -6.40 -3.37 -5.03
N ILE A 130 -5.99 -3.79 -3.83
CA ILE A 130 -6.69 -3.49 -2.57
C ILE A 130 -5.94 -2.35 -1.91
N HIS A 131 -6.55 -1.16 -1.91
CA HIS A 131 -6.05 0.00 -1.20
C HIS A 131 -6.58 0.01 0.22
N TRP A 132 -5.69 -0.32 1.14
CA TRP A 132 -5.99 -0.40 2.56
C TRP A 132 -5.64 0.92 3.25
N VAL A 133 -6.67 1.56 3.80
CA VAL A 133 -6.52 2.83 4.53
C VAL A 133 -6.93 2.67 5.99
N ARG A 134 -6.36 3.53 6.82
CA ARG A 134 -6.66 3.62 8.25
C ARG A 134 -6.63 5.09 8.65
N ASP A 135 -7.39 5.45 9.67
CA ASP A 135 -7.39 6.79 10.26
C ASP A 135 -5.93 7.22 10.49
N PRO A 136 -5.49 8.35 9.90
CA PRO A 136 -4.11 8.77 10.01
C PRO A 136 -3.69 9.00 11.47
N ARG A 137 -4.62 9.44 12.33
CA ARG A 137 -4.36 9.69 13.76
C ARG A 137 -3.91 8.41 14.47
N ASP A 138 -4.48 7.27 14.09
CA ASP A 138 -4.08 5.95 14.59
C ASP A 138 -2.80 5.43 13.93
N SER A 139 -2.62 5.73 12.65
CA SER A 139 -1.53 5.21 11.82
C SER A 139 -0.18 5.81 12.20
N ILE A 140 -0.15 7.02 12.76
CA ILE A 140 1.07 7.75 13.13
C ILE A 140 1.55 7.49 14.57
N LEU A 141 0.81 6.69 15.36
CA LEU A 141 1.16 6.44 16.76
C LEU A 141 2.42 5.56 16.93
N GLY A 142 2.66 4.64 16.01
CA GLY A 142 3.75 3.64 16.09
C GLY A 142 4.81 3.82 15.02
N ARG A 143 6.01 3.26 15.28
CA ARG A 143 7.18 3.35 14.39
C ARG A 143 7.12 2.37 13.23
N HIS A 144 7.17 2.86 12.00
CA HIS A 144 7.36 2.08 10.78
C HIS A 144 8.65 2.45 10.03
N LEU A 145 9.07 1.60 9.09
CA LEU A 145 10.16 1.91 8.17
C LEU A 145 9.82 3.09 7.24
N THR A 146 8.59 3.14 6.71
CA THR A 146 8.08 4.27 5.90
C THR A 146 7.85 5.56 6.67
N ASP A 147 8.27 5.71 7.93
CA ASP A 147 8.02 6.94 8.68
C ASP A 147 8.81 8.12 8.10
N ASP A 148 10.03 7.88 7.64
CA ASP A 148 10.87 8.89 7.01
C ASP A 148 10.93 8.67 5.49
N LEU A 149 10.33 9.59 4.74
CA LEU A 149 10.35 9.56 3.27
C LEU A 149 11.77 9.63 2.71
N ALA A 150 12.72 10.24 3.44
CA ALA A 150 14.11 10.36 3.01
C ALA A 150 14.84 9.01 2.96
N ASP A 151 14.43 8.02 3.76
CA ASP A 151 15.02 6.67 3.74
C ASP A 151 14.77 5.95 2.40
N PHE A 152 13.76 6.41 1.66
CA PHE A 152 13.38 5.96 0.32
C PHE A 152 13.70 6.99 -0.78
N GLY A 153 14.49 8.02 -0.46
CA GLY A 153 14.94 9.02 -1.42
C GLY A 153 13.86 10.02 -1.86
N VAL A 154 12.70 10.05 -1.21
CA VAL A 154 11.62 10.98 -1.54
C VAL A 154 11.94 12.35 -0.93
N PRO A 155 12.03 13.42 -1.75
CA PRO A 155 12.31 14.77 -1.25
C PRO A 155 11.10 15.36 -0.51
N TYR A 156 11.33 15.96 0.66
CA TYR A 156 10.33 16.70 1.43
C TYR A 156 11.01 17.61 2.48
N ASP A 157 10.25 18.55 3.05
CA ASP A 157 10.70 19.33 4.21
C ASP A 157 10.66 18.44 5.46
N ARG A 158 11.80 17.87 5.84
CA ARG A 158 11.94 16.93 6.96
C ARG A 158 11.84 17.66 8.30
N PRO A 159 10.79 17.44 9.11
CA PRO A 159 10.70 18.02 10.43
C PRO A 159 11.47 17.19 11.46
N GLU A 160 11.86 17.82 12.57
CA GLU A 160 12.41 17.11 13.74
C GLU A 160 11.34 16.32 14.50
N ASP A 161 10.11 16.81 14.52
CA ASP A 161 9.00 16.14 15.21
C ASP A 161 8.63 14.82 14.51
N GLU A 162 8.70 13.73 15.28
CA GLU A 162 8.49 12.38 14.78
C GLU A 162 7.06 12.15 14.28
N ARG A 163 6.05 12.68 14.98
CA ARG A 163 4.65 12.47 14.61
C ARG A 163 4.26 13.30 13.40
N LEU A 164 4.76 14.52 13.30
CA LEU A 164 4.60 15.35 12.11
C LEU A 164 5.26 14.68 10.91
N ARG A 165 6.48 14.14 11.05
CA ARG A 165 7.13 13.35 9.98
C ARG A 165 6.28 12.16 9.54
N ARG A 166 5.72 11.40 10.47
CA ARG A 166 4.80 10.29 10.16
C ARG A 166 3.52 10.75 9.46
N ALA A 167 2.95 11.88 9.88
CA ALA A 167 1.77 12.48 9.27
C ALA A 167 2.07 12.95 7.83
N ILE A 168 3.24 13.54 7.60
CA ILE A 168 3.72 13.91 6.27
C ILE A 168 3.92 12.67 5.38
N SER A 169 4.51 11.60 5.91
CA SER A 169 4.63 10.33 5.18
C SER A 169 3.27 9.75 4.80
N TRP A 170 2.29 9.79 5.71
CA TRP A 170 0.91 9.38 5.39
C TRP A 170 0.33 10.25 4.27
N LYS A 171 0.51 11.58 4.34
CA LYS A 171 0.04 12.52 3.31
C LYS A 171 0.66 12.21 1.95
N TYR A 172 1.97 12.02 1.88
CA TYR A 172 2.65 11.63 0.65
C TYR A 172 2.07 10.35 0.02
N GLN A 173 1.88 9.31 0.84
CA GLN A 173 1.35 8.03 0.36
C GLN A 173 -0.12 8.14 -0.10
N ARG A 174 -0.92 9.02 0.51
CA ARG A 174 -2.25 9.35 0.02
C ARG A 174 -2.20 10.09 -1.31
N GLU A 175 -1.34 11.11 -1.42
CA GLU A 175 -1.23 11.95 -2.62
C GLU A 175 -0.74 11.16 -3.83
N ILE A 176 0.26 10.29 -3.67
CA ILE A 176 0.77 9.48 -4.79
C ILE A 176 -0.28 8.49 -5.31
N VAL A 177 -1.13 7.96 -4.43
CA VAL A 177 -2.27 7.12 -4.83
C VAL A 177 -3.33 7.95 -5.55
N LYS A 178 -3.73 9.12 -5.00
CA LYS A 178 -4.71 10.03 -5.64
C LYS A 178 -4.25 10.51 -7.01
N ALA A 179 -2.95 10.75 -7.18
CA ALA A 179 -2.38 11.22 -8.44
C ALA A 179 -2.26 10.11 -9.50
N THR A 180 -2.28 8.84 -9.08
CA THR A 180 -2.18 7.70 -10.01
C THR A 180 -3.53 7.42 -10.64
N PRO A 181 -3.63 7.31 -11.99
CA PRO A 181 -4.86 6.89 -12.64
C PRO A 181 -5.38 5.58 -12.05
N GLU A 182 -6.68 5.54 -11.73
CA GLU A 182 -7.29 4.37 -11.11
C GLU A 182 -7.11 3.13 -12.01
N PRO A 183 -6.55 2.02 -11.48
CA PRO A 183 -6.34 0.83 -12.27
C PRO A 183 -7.68 0.13 -12.54
N LYS A 184 -7.66 -0.79 -13.52
CA LYS A 184 -8.86 -1.52 -13.96
C LYS A 184 -9.60 -2.25 -12.83
N HIS A 185 -8.85 -2.79 -11.87
CA HIS A 185 -9.40 -3.51 -10.73
C HIS A 185 -8.92 -2.85 -9.44
N TRP A 186 -9.80 -2.07 -8.82
CA TRP A 186 -9.49 -1.27 -7.64
C TRP A 186 -10.59 -1.38 -6.59
N ILE A 187 -10.19 -1.53 -5.33
CA ILE A 187 -11.10 -1.37 -4.18
C ILE A 187 -10.40 -0.64 -3.04
N LEU A 188 -11.10 0.34 -2.46
CA LEU A 188 -10.71 1.01 -1.22
C LEU A 188 -11.36 0.31 -0.02
N VAL A 189 -10.56 -0.05 0.97
CA VAL A 189 -11.02 -0.69 2.22
C VAL A 189 -10.45 0.05 3.42
N ARG A 190 -11.34 0.46 4.34
CA ARG A 190 -10.94 1.04 5.62
C ARG A 190 -10.70 -0.08 6.63
N PHE A 191 -9.58 0.00 7.34
CA PHE A 191 -9.25 -0.86 8.46
C PHE A 191 -10.39 -0.90 9.49
N GLU A 192 -10.99 0.25 9.77
CA GLU A 192 -12.07 0.40 10.73
C GLU A 192 -13.33 -0.37 10.31
N ASP A 193 -13.69 -0.35 9.02
CA ASP A 193 -14.83 -1.12 8.52
C ASP A 193 -14.53 -2.61 8.55
N PHE A 194 -13.32 -3.03 8.19
CA PHE A 194 -12.94 -4.44 8.27
C PHE A 194 -13.01 -4.98 9.70
N VAL A 195 -12.66 -4.17 10.71
CA VAL A 195 -12.68 -4.58 12.12
C VAL A 195 -14.08 -4.50 12.72
N LEU A 196 -14.83 -3.43 12.43
CA LEU A 196 -16.12 -3.16 13.10
C LEU A 196 -17.33 -3.70 12.34
N LYS A 197 -17.19 -3.95 11.03
CA LYS A 197 -18.23 -4.41 10.10
C LYS A 197 -17.66 -5.50 9.19
N GLN A 198 -17.04 -6.52 9.80
CA GLN A 198 -16.23 -7.49 9.09
C GLN A 198 -16.99 -8.23 7.98
N GLU A 199 -18.19 -8.75 8.25
CA GLU A 199 -18.95 -9.50 7.23
C GLU A 199 -19.34 -8.62 6.04
N GLU A 200 -19.81 -7.39 6.26
CA GLU A 200 -20.12 -6.45 5.17
C GLU A 200 -18.88 -6.15 4.32
N THR A 201 -17.73 -5.96 4.98
CA THR A 201 -16.46 -5.69 4.30
C THR A 201 -15.96 -6.90 3.51
N LEU A 202 -16.07 -8.10 4.09
CA LEU A 202 -15.67 -9.35 3.43
C LEU A 202 -16.57 -9.65 2.23
N THR A 203 -17.90 -9.48 2.33
CA THR A 203 -18.80 -9.68 1.17
C THR A 203 -18.41 -8.79 -0.01
N ARG A 204 -18.12 -7.50 0.23
CA ARG A 204 -17.65 -6.58 -0.83
C ARG A 204 -16.32 -7.01 -1.43
N LEU A 205 -15.40 -7.52 -0.61
CA LEU A 205 -14.11 -8.03 -1.07
C LEU A 205 -14.25 -9.35 -1.86
N GLU A 206 -15.15 -10.24 -1.44
CA GLU A 206 -15.47 -11.49 -2.13
C GLU A 206 -16.10 -11.22 -3.51
N GLU A 207 -17.01 -10.24 -3.60
CA GLU A 207 -17.57 -9.77 -4.88
C GLU A 207 -16.50 -9.19 -5.80
N PHE A 208 -15.56 -8.41 -5.24
CA PHE A 208 -14.47 -7.82 -6.00
C PHE A 208 -13.45 -8.87 -6.50
N LEU A 209 -13.07 -9.82 -5.65
CA LEU A 209 -12.06 -10.84 -5.98
C LEU A 209 -12.64 -12.09 -6.63
N GLY A 210 -13.95 -12.31 -6.58
CA GLY A 210 -14.60 -13.50 -7.13
C GLY A 210 -14.22 -14.82 -6.41
N ILE A 211 -13.70 -14.74 -5.19
CA ILE A 211 -13.32 -15.90 -4.37
C ILE A 211 -13.87 -15.75 -2.95
N PRO A 212 -14.21 -16.85 -2.25
CA PRO A 212 -14.57 -16.79 -0.84
C PRO A 212 -13.35 -16.40 0.01
N LEU A 213 -13.59 -15.63 1.07
CA LEU A 213 -12.53 -15.17 1.97
C LEU A 213 -12.64 -15.79 3.36
N ALA A 214 -11.49 -16.11 3.96
CA ALA A 214 -11.42 -16.56 5.33
C ALA A 214 -11.86 -15.45 6.30
N ARG A 215 -12.44 -15.84 7.44
CA ARG A 215 -12.77 -14.92 8.53
C ARG A 215 -11.68 -15.04 9.58
N ILE A 216 -10.82 -14.03 9.66
CA ILE A 216 -9.78 -13.96 10.70
C ILE A 216 -10.31 -13.28 11.96
N PRO A 217 -9.80 -13.62 13.16
CA PRO A 217 -10.09 -12.84 14.37
C PRO A 217 -9.60 -11.39 14.23
N VAL A 218 -10.43 -10.43 14.64
CA VAL A 218 -10.12 -8.99 14.66
C VAL A 218 -10.16 -8.44 16.08
N ASN A 219 -9.40 -7.38 16.35
CA ASN A 219 -9.39 -6.68 17.64
C ASN A 219 -10.05 -5.29 17.51
N PRO A 220 -11.28 -5.11 17.99
CA PRO A 220 -11.95 -3.80 18.01
C PRO A 220 -11.19 -2.70 18.75
N GLU A 221 -10.42 -3.03 19.80
CA GLU A 221 -9.61 -2.04 20.55
C GLU A 221 -8.47 -1.44 19.73
N ALA A 222 -8.14 -2.06 18.59
CA ALA A 222 -7.17 -1.48 17.66
C ALA A 222 -7.73 -0.25 16.93
N VAL A 223 -9.03 0.01 16.93
CA VAL A 223 -9.66 1.14 16.25
C VAL A 223 -9.81 2.33 17.19
N GLY A 224 -9.29 3.49 16.77
CA GLY A 224 -9.47 4.75 17.51
C GLY A 224 -8.60 4.86 18.75
N ARG A 225 -7.44 4.19 18.77
CA ARG A 225 -6.45 4.27 19.85
C ARG A 225 -5.99 5.69 20.11
N TRP A 226 -5.95 6.53 19.08
CA TRP A 226 -5.61 7.95 19.18
C TRP A 226 -6.50 8.72 20.18
N ARG A 227 -7.73 8.25 20.45
CA ARG A 227 -8.64 8.90 21.42
C ARG A 227 -8.15 8.80 22.87
N HIS A 228 -7.25 7.86 23.14
CA HIS A 228 -6.67 7.61 24.46
C HIS A 228 -5.17 7.96 24.49
N ASP A 229 -4.68 8.62 23.44
CA ASP A 229 -3.29 9.01 23.31
C ASP A 229 -3.14 10.50 23.60
N ASP A 230 -2.16 10.85 24.44
CA ASP A 230 -1.94 12.23 24.90
C ASP A 230 -1.03 13.06 23.96
N GLY A 231 -0.52 12.45 22.88
CA GLY A 231 0.38 13.12 21.94
C GLY A 231 -0.36 13.84 20.82
N VAL A 232 0.35 14.72 20.10
CA VAL A 232 -0.22 15.37 18.90
C VAL A 232 -0.49 14.33 17.83
N HIS A 233 -1.73 14.19 17.40
CA HIS A 233 -2.09 13.27 16.31
C HIS A 233 -3.03 13.89 15.28
N ASP A 234 -3.61 15.05 15.59
CA ASP A 234 -4.48 15.79 14.68
C ASP A 234 -3.68 16.90 13.98
N PHE A 235 -3.60 16.81 12.65
CA PHE A 235 -2.88 17.77 11.81
C PHE A 235 -3.83 18.28 10.73
N GLU A 236 -4.00 19.60 10.63
CA GLU A 236 -4.99 20.24 9.75
C GLU A 236 -4.84 19.84 8.28
N PHE A 237 -3.60 19.67 7.79
CA PHE A 237 -3.32 19.27 6.40
C PHE A 237 -3.82 17.86 6.04
N LEU A 238 -4.26 17.06 7.03
CA LEU A 238 -4.87 15.75 6.82
C LEU A 238 -6.39 15.82 6.74
N HIS A 239 -7.03 16.91 7.16
CA HIS A 239 -8.48 16.97 7.38
C HIS A 239 -9.29 16.77 6.10
N GLU A 240 -8.82 17.29 4.97
CA GLU A 240 -9.46 17.07 3.67
C GLU A 240 -9.53 15.57 3.34
N ASP A 241 -8.38 14.90 3.37
CA ASP A 241 -8.27 13.47 3.09
C ASP A 241 -9.01 12.60 4.12
N MET A 242 -9.11 13.07 5.37
CA MET A 242 -9.88 12.41 6.42
C MET A 242 -11.39 12.54 6.20
N ARG A 243 -11.89 13.69 5.72
CA ARG A 243 -13.31 13.84 5.31
C ARG A 243 -13.62 12.97 4.11
N GLU A 244 -12.75 12.96 3.09
CA GLU A 244 -12.90 12.08 1.92
C GLU A 244 -13.00 10.60 2.31
N LEU A 245 -12.26 10.16 3.32
CA LEU A 245 -12.30 8.78 3.84
C LEU A 245 -13.37 8.54 4.92
N GLY A 246 -14.16 9.56 5.26
CA GLY A 246 -15.22 9.46 6.28
C GLY A 246 -14.72 9.27 7.71
N TYR A 247 -13.55 9.81 8.06
CA TYR A 247 -12.99 9.86 9.42
C TYR A 247 -13.33 11.15 10.17
N LEU A 248 -13.73 12.18 9.42
CA LEU A 248 -14.27 13.44 9.92
C LEU A 248 -15.61 13.71 9.25
N THR A 249 -16.52 14.35 9.98
CA THR A 249 -17.81 14.85 9.49
C THR A 249 -17.68 16.27 8.96
#